data_AF-E4XUS7-F1
#
_entry.id   AF-E4XUS7-F1
#
_cell.length_a   1.000
_cell.length_b   1.000
_cell.length_c   1.000
_cell.angle_alpha   90.00
_cell.angle_beta   90.00
_cell.angle_gamma   90.00
#
_symmetry.space_group_name_H-M   'P 1'
#
loop_
_entity.id
_entity.type
_entity.pdbx_description
1 polymer ?
#
loop_
_entity_poly.entity_id
_entity_poly.type
_entity_poly.pdbx_seq_one_letter_code
_entity_poly.pdbx_strand_id
1 'polypeptide(L)'
;MGVATIRMIAAVLTVLGVWIHLDTLNYLSQQSQADPRDYSKEGYVPREQLRPTLRANDGFVPTTVPEAIVPDVVESYQDDLPVQQIYSDGPIHKTDPTKFFIPFLSMGPNNQLEGFLESVFLAIKLNRTICIPPFYRHKTDEALSSSISADLRIDRKKLSEFVTFCDTDQIQEKCPKIDTLWWGSNPKTMTCGISLQKRYKTFQMITGIEDWYSTTVCKVYDDIPTYPSDMTGKFQVRSTSAIDLVETFNDDNSGSCVLWFMPFHTISNFRSAVMNHLLHKNDGGDRQLAMDIVKFVQRPNQIQNVVQKFIADKAAGKPIISVHWRYDQRDWLLHCDRLPDGQADKSCRNVAQMLENPELAADNFRIFLRGVRNALKQDMFVYIAAPMDEKIMRSKLIDAIREVGLVSLSSTDLLPYLSDAGIKKGDIHDVLSTSEQELCFQSDVFLYSQISTWSFNLVYQRRVNNKNSIDNFYVFGGQAVAAATHQAVENFKRV
;
A
#
# COMPACT_ATOMS: atom_id res chain seq x y z
N MET A 1 -20.49 14.15 -40.39
CA MET A 1 -19.39 15.00 -40.90
C MET A 1 -18.82 14.35 -42.15
N GLY A 2 -18.50 15.13 -43.19
CA GLY A 2 -17.86 14.58 -44.39
C GLY A 2 -16.39 14.21 -44.15
N VAL A 3 -15.87 13.26 -44.93
CA VAL A 3 -14.49 12.74 -44.83
C VAL A 3 -13.44 13.87 -44.90
N ALA A 4 -13.72 14.94 -45.65
CA ALA A 4 -12.86 16.12 -45.75
C ALA A 4 -12.70 16.88 -44.41
N THR A 5 -13.78 17.01 -43.64
CA THR A 5 -13.77 17.68 -42.33
C THR A 5 -12.95 16.87 -41.31
N ILE A 6 -13.06 15.54 -41.36
CA ILE A 6 -12.32 14.64 -40.46
C ILE A 6 -10.81 14.72 -40.74
N ARG A 7 -10.39 14.76 -42.01
CA ARG A 7 -8.98 14.90 -42.39
C ARG A 7 -8.40 16.25 -41.98
N MET A 8 -9.17 17.33 -42.09
CA MET A 8 -8.74 18.67 -41.66
C MET A 8 -8.56 18.74 -40.13
N ILE A 9 -9.47 18.16 -39.34
CA ILE A 9 -9.37 18.10 -37.88
C ILE A 9 -8.14 17.26 -37.46
N ALA A 10 -7.90 16.12 -38.09
CA ALA A 10 -6.73 15.28 -37.81
C ALA A 10 -5.41 16.01 -38.12
N ALA A 11 -5.34 16.76 -39.22
CA ALA A 11 -4.17 17.56 -39.57
C ALA A 11 -3.89 18.67 -38.55
N VAL A 12 -4.94 19.39 -38.11
CA VAL A 12 -4.81 20.44 -37.08
C VAL A 12 -4.36 19.87 -35.74
N LEU A 13 -4.90 18.72 -35.32
CA LEU A 13 -4.52 18.07 -34.06
C LEU A 13 -3.08 17.53 -34.10
N THR A 14 -2.61 17.08 -35.26
CA THR A 14 -1.22 16.64 -35.46
C THR A 14 -0.24 17.80 -35.32
N VAL A 15 -0.57 18.98 -35.86
CA VAL A 15 0.24 20.21 -35.69
C VAL A 15 0.25 20.69 -34.23
N LEU A 16 -0.82 20.42 -33.48
CA LEU A 16 -0.93 20.77 -32.06
C LEU A 16 -0.34 19.72 -31.11
N GLY A 17 0.30 18.66 -31.61
CA GLY A 17 0.89 17.60 -30.79
C GLY A 17 -0.13 16.72 -30.06
N VAL A 18 -1.41 16.77 -30.47
CA VAL A 18 -2.49 15.97 -29.91
C VAL A 18 -2.65 14.71 -30.77
N TRP A 19 -2.09 13.60 -30.30
CA TRP A 19 -2.28 12.29 -30.95
C TRP A 19 -3.62 11.68 -30.53
N ILE A 20 -4.57 11.65 -31.46
CA ILE A 20 -5.81 10.87 -31.33
C ILE A 20 -5.71 9.68 -32.28
N HIS A 21 -5.74 8.46 -31.75
CA HIS A 21 -5.76 7.24 -32.57
C HIS A 21 -7.05 7.18 -33.39
N LEU A 22 -6.94 6.86 -34.69
CA LEU A 22 -8.08 6.69 -35.60
C LEU A 22 -9.10 5.65 -35.10
N ASP A 23 -8.64 4.67 -34.31
CA ASP A 23 -9.48 3.66 -33.67
C ASP A 23 -10.43 4.27 -32.61
N THR A 24 -10.01 5.34 -31.93
CA THR A 24 -10.85 6.07 -30.97
C THR A 24 -11.98 6.83 -31.68
N LEU A 25 -11.73 7.35 -32.89
CA LEU A 25 -12.75 8.00 -33.70
C LEU A 25 -13.75 6.99 -34.28
N ASN A 26 -13.29 5.82 -34.70
CA ASN A 26 -14.17 4.73 -35.16
C ASN A 26 -15.02 4.16 -34.01
N TYR A 27 -14.45 4.05 -32.81
CA TYR A 27 -15.19 3.64 -31.61
C TYR A 27 -16.31 4.62 -31.25
N LEU A 28 -16.04 5.93 -31.32
CA LEU A 28 -17.04 6.97 -31.04
C LEU A 28 -18.12 7.06 -32.12
N SER A 29 -17.81 6.74 -33.39
CA SER A 29 -18.83 6.69 -34.44
C SER A 29 -19.78 5.50 -34.32
N GLN A 30 -19.35 4.41 -33.67
CA GLN A 30 -20.18 3.21 -33.46
C GLN A 30 -21.13 3.35 -32.25
N GLN A 31 -20.80 4.18 -31.25
CA GLN A 31 -21.68 4.41 -30.08
C GLN A 31 -22.94 5.23 -30.39
N SER A 32 -23.04 5.92 -31.53
CA SER A 32 -24.21 6.74 -31.87
C SER A 32 -25.45 5.93 -32.31
N GLN A 33 -25.40 4.60 -32.30
CA GLN A 33 -26.50 3.74 -32.77
C GLN A 33 -27.02 2.71 -31.74
N ALA A 34 -26.57 2.74 -30.49
CA ALA A 34 -27.11 1.85 -29.45
C ALA A 34 -28.24 2.53 -28.65
N ASP A 35 -29.46 2.00 -28.77
CA ASP A 35 -30.65 2.41 -28.00
C ASP A 35 -30.48 1.97 -26.52
N PRO A 36 -30.51 2.89 -25.53
CA PRO A 36 -30.21 2.57 -24.13
C PRO A 36 -31.38 1.94 -23.36
N ARG A 37 -32.30 1.24 -24.02
CA ARG A 37 -33.51 0.69 -23.40
C ARG A 37 -33.71 -0.80 -23.64
N ASP A 38 -32.74 -1.64 -23.27
CA ASP A 38 -33.07 -3.06 -23.03
C ASP A 38 -32.04 -3.79 -22.15
N TYR A 39 -32.02 -3.48 -20.86
CA TYR A 39 -31.42 -4.37 -19.86
C TYR A 39 -32.40 -4.52 -18.70
N SER A 40 -33.40 -5.37 -18.88
CA SER A 40 -34.13 -5.93 -17.75
C SER A 40 -34.43 -7.41 -17.96
N LYS A 41 -34.12 -8.18 -16.91
CA LYS A 41 -34.57 -9.55 -16.61
C LYS A 41 -33.82 -10.67 -17.32
N GLU A 42 -32.96 -11.36 -16.57
CA GLU A 42 -33.20 -12.76 -16.20
C GLU A 42 -32.27 -13.24 -15.06
N GLY A 43 -32.86 -13.88 -14.04
CA GLY A 43 -32.22 -14.98 -13.31
C GLY A 43 -31.34 -14.70 -12.08
N TYR A 44 -31.86 -14.04 -11.03
CA TYR A 44 -31.24 -14.12 -9.69
C TYR A 44 -31.84 -15.30 -8.90
N VAL A 45 -31.04 -16.33 -8.62
CA VAL A 45 -31.41 -17.48 -7.77
C VAL A 45 -30.94 -17.22 -6.33
N PRO A 46 -31.81 -17.31 -5.30
CA PRO A 46 -31.42 -17.07 -3.92
C PRO A 46 -30.42 -18.08 -3.36
N ARG A 47 -29.51 -17.53 -2.56
CA ARG A 47 -28.35 -18.18 -1.95
C ARG A 47 -28.74 -18.90 -0.65
N GLU A 48 -29.35 -20.08 -0.73
CA GLU A 48 -29.69 -20.84 0.49
C GLU A 48 -29.43 -22.36 0.46
N GLN A 49 -28.79 -22.92 -0.57
CA GLN A 49 -28.54 -24.37 -0.65
C GLN A 49 -27.11 -24.74 -1.06
N LEU A 50 -26.12 -24.38 -0.27
CA LEU A 50 -24.80 -25.02 -0.32
C LEU A 50 -24.21 -25.14 1.09
N ARG A 51 -24.61 -26.18 1.83
CA ARG A 51 -23.82 -26.72 2.96
C ARG A 51 -23.23 -28.06 2.51
N PRO A 52 -21.90 -28.19 2.41
CA PRO A 52 -21.28 -29.50 2.29
C PRO A 52 -21.19 -30.14 3.68
N THR A 53 -21.73 -31.35 3.80
CA THR A 53 -21.48 -32.26 4.92
C THR A 53 -20.07 -32.83 4.79
N LEU A 54 -19.16 -32.40 5.67
CA LEU A 54 -17.86 -33.03 5.85
C LEU A 54 -18.04 -34.33 6.63
N ARG A 55 -17.81 -35.47 5.97
CA ARG A 55 -17.57 -36.76 6.64
C ARG A 55 -16.09 -36.85 7.01
N ALA A 56 -15.87 -37.16 8.28
CA ALA A 56 -14.57 -37.54 8.83
C ALA A 56 -14.21 -38.99 8.46
N ASN A 57 -12.90 -39.26 8.54
CA ASN A 57 -12.17 -40.53 8.36
C ASN A 57 -11.60 -40.75 6.96
N ASP A 58 -10.28 -40.57 6.85
CA ASP A 58 -9.39 -41.69 6.56
C ASP A 58 -7.97 -41.40 7.06
N GLY A 59 -7.34 -42.43 7.62
CA GLY A 59 -6.12 -42.37 8.42
C GLY A 59 -4.87 -42.07 7.60
N PHE A 60 -4.01 -41.21 8.16
CA PHE A 60 -2.70 -40.89 7.62
C PHE A 60 -1.62 -41.65 8.40
N VAL A 61 -0.90 -42.53 7.70
CA VAL A 61 0.30 -43.22 8.21
C VAL A 61 1.50 -42.32 7.93
N PRO A 62 2.39 -42.04 8.91
CA PRO A 62 3.56 -41.23 8.67
C PRO A 62 4.67 -42.05 8.02
N THR A 63 5.07 -41.69 6.81
CA THR A 63 6.31 -42.14 6.18
C THR A 63 7.48 -41.28 6.66
N THR A 64 8.48 -41.94 7.24
CA THR A 64 9.77 -41.37 7.65
C THR A 64 10.56 -40.91 6.42
N VAL A 65 10.98 -39.64 6.41
CA VAL A 65 11.90 -39.07 5.41
C VAL A 65 13.34 -39.19 5.96
N PRO A 66 14.34 -39.61 5.16
CA PRO A 66 15.72 -39.73 5.63
C PRO A 66 16.38 -38.35 5.79
N GLU A 67 17.20 -38.23 6.85
CA GLU A 67 18.08 -37.09 7.11
C GLU A 67 19.02 -36.83 5.92
N ALA A 68 18.91 -35.62 5.34
CA ALA A 68 19.88 -35.11 4.39
C ALA A 68 20.97 -34.34 5.13
N ILE A 69 22.21 -34.80 4.96
CA ILE A 69 23.44 -34.19 5.43
C ILE A 69 23.64 -32.87 4.69
N VAL A 70 23.67 -31.75 5.41
CA VAL A 70 24.01 -30.42 4.90
C VAL A 70 25.48 -30.16 5.20
N PRO A 71 26.34 -29.85 4.22
CA PRO A 71 27.72 -29.45 4.49
C PRO A 71 27.76 -27.99 4.96
N ASP A 72 28.37 -27.79 6.13
CA ASP A 72 28.89 -26.51 6.61
C ASP A 72 29.91 -25.95 5.60
N VAL A 73 29.69 -24.74 5.10
CA VAL A 73 30.65 -23.61 4.98
C VAL A 73 29.85 -22.42 4.44
N VAL A 74 29.55 -21.44 5.30
CA VAL A 74 29.22 -20.08 4.86
C VAL A 74 30.35 -19.19 5.35
N GLU A 75 31.27 -18.87 4.43
CA GLU A 75 32.28 -17.82 4.64
C GLU A 75 31.58 -16.48 4.88
N SER A 76 31.92 -15.85 6.00
CA SER A 76 31.48 -14.52 6.37
C SER A 76 32.09 -13.49 5.43
N TYR A 77 31.28 -12.86 4.60
CA TYR A 77 31.66 -11.65 3.90
C TYR A 77 31.71 -10.48 4.90
N GLN A 78 32.94 -10.06 5.25
CA GLN A 78 33.20 -8.75 5.86
C GLN A 78 33.48 -7.76 4.72
N ASP A 79 32.53 -6.84 4.49
CA ASP A 79 32.76 -5.65 3.66
C ASP A 79 33.46 -4.59 4.51
N ASP A 80 34.79 -4.48 4.33
CA ASP A 80 35.59 -3.35 4.78
C ASP A 80 35.57 -2.24 3.72
N LEU A 81 34.71 -1.24 3.89
CA LEU A 81 34.91 0.09 3.30
C LEU A 81 34.62 1.17 4.36
N PRO A 82 35.56 2.09 4.63
CA PRO A 82 35.36 3.14 5.62
C PRO A 82 34.59 4.30 4.99
N VAL A 83 33.27 4.29 5.13
CA VAL A 83 32.48 5.53 5.03
C VAL A 83 32.57 6.20 6.39
N GLN A 84 33.37 7.27 6.50
CA GLN A 84 33.27 8.19 7.63
C GLN A 84 31.90 8.90 7.56
N GLN A 85 30.86 8.25 8.09
CA GLN A 85 29.58 8.87 8.38
C GLN A 85 29.79 9.85 9.53
N ILE A 86 29.73 11.13 9.22
CA ILE A 86 29.50 12.18 10.21
C ILE A 86 28.08 11.95 10.74
N TYR A 87 27.95 11.20 11.83
CA TYR A 87 26.69 11.08 12.54
C TYR A 87 26.35 12.45 13.12
N SER A 88 25.20 13.03 12.77
CA SER A 88 24.70 14.24 13.41
C SER A 88 24.30 13.95 14.86
N ASP A 89 24.52 14.91 15.76
CA ASP A 89 24.19 14.87 17.19
C ASP A 89 22.65 14.88 17.46
N GLY A 90 21.94 13.88 16.96
CA GLY A 90 20.50 13.64 17.17
C GLY A 90 19.61 13.79 15.92
N PRO A 91 18.28 13.67 16.11
CA PRO A 91 17.31 13.70 15.01
C PRO A 91 17.28 15.07 14.31
N ILE A 92 16.98 15.06 13.01
CA ILE A 92 16.75 16.29 12.21
C ILE A 92 15.63 17.14 12.82
N HIS A 93 14.52 16.51 13.22
CA HIS A 93 13.38 17.13 13.88
C HIS A 93 13.36 16.75 15.37
N LYS A 94 13.96 17.62 16.18
CA LYS A 94 13.83 17.57 17.65
C LYS A 94 12.49 18.18 18.04
N THR A 95 11.55 17.33 18.44
CA THR A 95 10.21 17.75 18.89
C THR A 95 10.16 17.91 20.41
N ASP A 96 9.09 18.53 20.93
CA ASP A 96 8.95 18.81 22.36
C ASP A 96 8.89 17.50 23.17
N PRO A 97 9.81 17.25 24.11
CA PRO A 97 9.84 16.02 24.91
C PRO A 97 8.75 15.98 25.99
N THR A 98 7.95 17.04 26.14
CA THR A 98 6.85 17.14 27.11
C THR A 98 5.46 17.05 26.46
N LYS A 99 5.38 17.16 25.13
CA LYS A 99 4.13 16.99 24.37
C LYS A 99 4.21 15.72 23.53
N PHE A 100 3.27 14.81 23.71
CA PHE A 100 3.23 13.51 23.06
C PHE A 100 2.04 13.38 22.12
N PHE A 101 2.25 12.64 21.04
CA PHE A 101 1.27 12.40 20.00
C PHE A 101 1.18 10.90 19.69
N ILE A 102 0.02 10.29 19.94
CA ILE A 102 -0.16 8.84 19.89
C ILE A 102 -1.24 8.48 18.85
N PRO A 103 -0.88 7.98 17.66
CA PRO A 103 -1.86 7.61 16.65
C PRO A 103 -2.48 6.23 16.92
N PHE A 104 -3.81 6.12 16.84
CA PHE A 104 -4.52 4.84 16.92
C PHE A 104 -4.79 4.28 15.52
N LEU A 105 -3.92 3.38 15.07
CA LEU A 105 -3.86 2.85 13.70
C LEU A 105 -4.84 1.67 13.47
N SER A 106 -6.14 1.89 13.57
CA SER A 106 -7.12 0.79 13.57
C SER A 106 -7.52 0.21 12.20
N MET A 107 -6.91 0.68 11.09
CA MET A 107 -7.25 0.29 9.71
C MET A 107 -6.46 -0.93 9.19
N GLY A 108 -6.65 -1.34 7.93
CA GLY A 108 -5.85 -2.42 7.32
C GLY A 108 -4.34 -2.11 7.31
N PRO A 109 -3.43 -3.11 7.31
CA PRO A 109 -1.99 -2.90 7.49
C PRO A 109 -1.35 -1.77 6.68
N ASN A 110 -1.69 -1.66 5.39
CA ASN A 110 -1.11 -0.63 4.53
C ASN A 110 -1.68 0.76 4.82
N ASN A 111 -2.95 0.83 5.24
CA ASN A 111 -3.57 2.07 5.70
C ASN A 111 -2.97 2.53 7.03
N GLN A 112 -2.52 1.60 7.88
CA GLN A 112 -1.81 1.93 9.12
C GLN A 112 -0.46 2.58 8.81
N LEU A 113 0.27 2.07 7.81
CA LEU A 113 1.53 2.69 7.37
C LEU A 113 1.30 4.10 6.83
N GLU A 114 0.33 4.31 5.93
CA GLU A 114 0.01 5.66 5.43
C GLU A 114 -0.48 6.58 6.55
N GLY A 115 -1.30 6.06 7.47
CA GLY A 115 -1.70 6.75 8.68
C GLY A 115 -0.55 7.18 9.58
N PHE A 116 0.46 6.31 9.72
CA PHE A 116 1.66 6.61 10.47
C PHE A 116 2.51 7.69 9.78
N LEU A 117 2.64 7.67 8.45
CA LEU A 117 3.30 8.74 7.69
C LEU A 117 2.63 10.10 7.94
N GLU A 118 1.30 10.17 7.86
CA GLU A 118 0.53 11.37 8.17
C GLU A 118 0.71 11.79 9.65
N SER A 119 0.84 10.83 10.56
CA SER A 119 1.05 11.09 12.00
C SER A 119 2.42 11.69 12.28
N VAL A 120 3.48 11.20 11.63
CA VAL A 120 4.81 11.82 11.73
C VAL A 120 4.79 13.25 11.18
N PHE A 121 4.09 13.47 10.07
CA PHE A 121 3.93 14.80 9.49
C PHE A 121 3.27 15.76 10.49
N LEU A 122 2.12 15.39 11.04
CA LEU A 122 1.38 16.25 11.96
C LEU A 122 2.15 16.49 13.27
N ALA A 123 2.82 15.45 13.80
CA ALA A 123 3.66 15.57 14.99
C ALA A 123 4.77 16.61 14.82
N ILE A 124 5.47 16.59 13.69
CA ILE A 124 6.53 17.59 13.39
C ILE A 124 5.93 18.99 13.28
N LYS A 125 4.81 19.14 12.57
CA LYS A 125 4.16 20.44 12.35
C LYS A 125 3.62 21.08 13.63
N LEU A 126 3.21 20.27 14.59
CA LEU A 126 2.71 20.72 15.90
C LEU A 126 3.76 20.59 17.01
N ASN A 127 5.02 20.31 16.65
CA ASN A 127 6.14 20.16 17.58
C ASN A 127 5.87 19.16 18.72
N ARG A 128 5.19 18.04 18.46
CA ARG A 128 4.91 16.97 19.43
C ARG A 128 5.82 15.76 19.18
N THR A 129 6.30 15.12 20.24
CA THR A 129 6.99 13.83 20.18
C THR A 129 6.01 12.74 19.75
N ILE A 130 6.21 12.16 18.57
CA ILE A 130 5.41 11.02 18.11
C ILE A 130 5.72 9.78 18.95
N CYS A 131 4.70 9.07 19.42
CA CYS A 131 4.87 7.79 20.07
C CYS A 131 4.49 6.68 19.09
N ILE A 132 5.37 5.69 18.91
CA ILE A 132 5.13 4.59 17.96
C ILE A 132 4.03 3.69 18.54
N PRO A 133 2.84 3.62 17.92
CA PRO A 133 1.74 2.85 18.44
C PRO A 133 1.92 1.35 18.13
N PRO A 134 1.12 0.47 18.74
CA PRO A 134 0.97 -0.88 18.22
C PRO A 134 0.40 -0.85 16.79
N PHE A 135 0.97 -1.67 15.92
CA PHE A 135 0.37 -2.01 14.63
C PHE A 135 -0.51 -3.25 14.80
N TYR A 136 -1.42 -3.47 13.85
CA TYR A 136 -2.35 -4.59 13.87
C TYR A 136 -2.26 -5.42 12.60
N ARG A 137 -2.50 -6.71 12.77
CA ARG A 137 -2.62 -7.67 11.67
C ARG A 137 -3.86 -7.45 10.81
N HIS A 138 -3.92 -8.10 9.66
CA HIS A 138 -5.07 -7.98 8.78
C HIS A 138 -6.30 -8.67 9.39
N LYS A 139 -7.51 -8.23 8.96
CA LYS A 139 -8.79 -8.79 9.44
C LYS A 139 -9.04 -10.23 8.98
N THR A 140 -8.19 -10.79 8.13
CA THR A 140 -8.33 -12.15 7.61
C THR A 140 -7.37 -13.14 8.27
N ASP A 141 -6.45 -12.67 9.11
CA ASP A 141 -5.53 -13.54 9.82
C ASP A 141 -6.26 -14.25 10.97
N GLU A 142 -5.96 -15.53 11.22
CA GLU A 142 -6.62 -16.37 12.24
C GLU A 142 -6.57 -15.72 13.63
N ALA A 143 -5.48 -15.01 13.94
CA ALA A 143 -5.31 -14.19 15.12
C ALA A 143 -5.89 -12.78 14.94
N LEU A 144 -7.19 -12.71 14.64
CA LEU A 144 -7.93 -11.47 14.39
C LEU A 144 -7.60 -10.38 15.43
N SER A 145 -7.16 -9.21 14.97
CA SER A 145 -6.91 -8.02 15.81
C SER A 145 -5.78 -8.17 16.85
N SER A 146 -4.93 -9.19 16.69
CA SER A 146 -3.65 -9.21 17.38
C SER A 146 -2.75 -8.07 16.88
N SER A 147 -1.88 -7.60 17.77
CA SER A 147 -0.86 -6.65 17.40
C SER A 147 0.28 -7.32 16.64
N ILE A 148 1.06 -6.51 15.94
CA ILE A 148 2.36 -6.87 15.40
C ILE A 148 3.37 -5.82 15.85
N SER A 149 4.61 -6.24 16.10
CA SER A 149 5.68 -5.31 16.46
C SER A 149 5.87 -4.27 15.36
N ALA A 150 6.05 -3.01 15.75
CA ALA A 150 6.44 -1.95 14.83
C ALA A 150 7.80 -2.25 14.16
N ASP A 151 8.68 -3.01 14.83
CA ASP A 151 9.99 -3.42 14.29
C ASP A 151 9.88 -4.32 13.05
N LEU A 152 8.70 -4.87 12.76
CA LEU A 152 8.43 -5.65 11.54
C LEU A 152 7.83 -4.79 10.41
N ARG A 153 7.58 -3.50 10.67
CA ARG A 153 6.94 -2.56 9.74
C ARG A 153 7.83 -1.38 9.37
N ILE A 154 8.55 -0.85 10.36
CA ILE A 154 9.35 0.36 10.22
C ILE A 154 10.78 0.16 10.76
N ASP A 155 11.75 0.77 10.08
CA ASP A 155 13.11 0.90 10.60
C ASP A 155 13.17 2.04 11.63
N ARG A 156 13.16 1.69 12.91
CA ARG A 156 13.23 2.66 14.02
C ARG A 156 14.57 3.39 14.09
N LYS A 157 15.67 2.75 13.69
CA LYS A 157 16.98 3.41 13.65
C LYS A 157 16.96 4.49 12.57
N LYS A 158 16.39 4.19 11.41
CA LYS A 158 16.23 5.20 10.36
C LYS A 158 15.29 6.32 10.79
N LEU A 159 14.18 6.00 11.44
CA LEU A 159 13.25 7.01 11.96
C LEU A 159 13.90 7.93 13.01
N SER A 160 14.79 7.41 13.87
CA SER A 160 15.42 8.19 14.94
C SER A 160 16.48 9.17 14.43
N GLU A 161 17.00 8.98 13.22
CA GLU A 161 17.79 9.99 12.51
C GLU A 161 16.92 11.19 12.10
N PHE A 162 15.60 10.99 11.95
CA PHE A 162 14.69 11.99 11.40
C PHE A 162 13.89 12.75 12.43
N VAL A 163 13.26 12.06 13.39
CA VAL A 163 12.35 12.67 14.35
C VAL A 163 12.52 12.07 15.73
N THR A 164 12.34 12.90 16.77
CA THR A 164 12.25 12.39 18.15
C THR A 164 10.96 11.60 18.32
N PHE A 165 11.07 10.39 18.85
CA PHE A 165 9.90 9.56 19.15
C PHE A 165 10.00 8.90 20.52
N CYS A 166 8.86 8.44 21.03
CA CYS A 166 8.78 7.52 22.15
C CYS A 166 8.40 6.12 21.67
N ASP A 167 8.91 5.11 22.36
CA ASP A 167 8.61 3.71 22.04
C ASP A 167 7.28 3.27 22.62
N THR A 168 6.72 2.19 22.06
CA THR A 168 5.40 1.67 22.48
C THR A 168 5.33 1.38 23.97
N ASP A 169 6.40 0.85 24.56
CA ASP A 169 6.52 0.51 25.99
C ASP A 169 6.69 1.75 26.90
N GLN A 170 7.10 2.89 26.35
CA GLN A 170 7.23 4.15 27.07
C GLN A 170 5.92 4.96 27.11
N ILE A 171 4.90 4.54 26.35
CA ILE A 171 3.64 5.29 26.22
C ILE A 171 2.96 5.45 27.58
N GLN A 172 2.85 4.39 28.38
CA GLN A 172 2.18 4.46 29.69
C GLN A 172 2.87 5.43 30.66
N GLU A 173 4.20 5.40 30.69
CA GLU A 173 5.01 6.25 31.56
C GLU A 173 4.88 7.73 31.17
N LYS A 174 4.97 8.02 29.88
CA LYS A 174 4.92 9.38 29.33
C LYS A 174 3.50 9.94 29.28
N CYS A 175 2.53 9.08 29.07
CA CYS A 175 1.11 9.40 28.95
C CYS A 175 0.24 8.42 29.74
N PRO A 176 0.21 8.55 31.08
CA PRO A 176 -0.63 7.72 31.93
C PRO A 176 -2.13 7.93 31.67
N LYS A 177 -2.50 9.05 31.06
CA LYS A 177 -3.87 9.36 30.59
C LYS A 177 -3.81 10.14 29.28
N ILE A 178 -4.92 10.12 28.55
CA ILE A 178 -5.13 10.97 27.37
C ILE A 178 -5.75 12.29 27.83
N ASP A 179 -5.11 13.40 27.49
CA ASP A 179 -5.62 14.74 27.78
C ASP A 179 -6.64 15.19 26.74
N THR A 180 -6.48 14.77 25.48
CA THR A 180 -7.34 15.16 24.37
C THR A 180 -7.31 14.12 23.26
N LEU A 181 -8.45 13.92 22.60
CA LEU A 181 -8.58 13.05 21.44
C LEU A 181 -8.79 13.87 20.17
N TRP A 182 -7.94 13.66 19.17
CA TRP A 182 -8.15 14.22 17.84
C TRP A 182 -8.80 13.18 16.93
N TRP A 183 -9.74 13.61 16.11
CA TRP A 183 -10.43 12.74 15.17
C TRP A 183 -9.75 12.77 13.81
N GLY A 184 -9.38 11.60 13.29
CA GLY A 184 -9.02 11.41 11.89
C GLY A 184 -10.23 11.07 11.00
N SER A 185 -11.37 10.71 11.60
CA SER A 185 -12.59 10.35 10.88
C SER A 185 -13.82 10.85 11.62
N ASN A 186 -14.94 10.99 10.91
CA ASN A 186 -16.16 11.49 11.51
C ASN A 186 -16.78 10.46 12.46
N PRO A 187 -16.85 10.75 13.78
CA PRO A 187 -17.35 9.81 14.78
C PRO A 187 -18.82 9.45 14.56
N LYS A 188 -19.63 10.35 13.97
CA LYS A 188 -21.05 10.09 13.69
C LYS A 188 -21.25 9.03 12.61
N THR A 189 -20.27 8.85 11.73
CA THR A 189 -20.31 7.84 10.65
C THR A 189 -19.54 6.57 11.00
N MET A 190 -18.85 6.57 12.13
CA MET A 190 -17.97 5.49 12.51
C MET A 190 -18.78 4.33 13.09
N THR A 191 -18.64 3.16 12.48
CA THR A 191 -19.23 1.94 13.01
C THR A 191 -18.22 1.22 13.91
N CYS A 192 -18.62 1.01 15.16
CA CYS A 192 -17.81 0.34 16.16
C CYS A 192 -18.04 -1.17 16.11
N GLY A 193 -17.50 -1.79 15.06
CA GLY A 193 -17.56 -3.24 14.88
C GLY A 193 -16.66 -3.99 15.86
N ILE A 194 -16.88 -5.30 15.98
CA ILE A 194 -16.11 -6.22 16.83
C ILE A 194 -14.59 -6.10 16.60
N SER A 195 -14.16 -5.91 15.35
CA SER A 195 -12.75 -5.70 15.00
C SER A 195 -12.16 -4.45 15.66
N LEU A 196 -12.87 -3.32 15.62
CA LEU A 196 -12.42 -2.07 16.23
C LEU A 196 -12.35 -2.21 17.76
N GLN A 197 -13.36 -2.83 18.37
CA GLN A 197 -13.37 -3.08 19.83
C GLN A 197 -12.19 -3.97 20.26
N LYS A 198 -11.86 -5.00 19.50
CA LYS A 198 -10.70 -5.85 19.78
C LYS A 198 -9.40 -5.06 19.66
N ARG A 199 -9.22 -4.26 18.61
CA ARG A 199 -8.03 -3.42 18.43
C ARG A 199 -7.86 -2.39 19.53
N TYR A 200 -8.96 -1.82 20.01
CA TYR A 200 -8.98 -0.95 21.19
C TYR A 200 -8.48 -1.69 22.43
N LYS A 201 -9.05 -2.86 22.75
CA LYS A 201 -8.60 -3.65 23.91
C LYS A 201 -7.12 -4.03 23.80
N THR A 202 -6.67 -4.42 22.61
CA THR A 202 -5.26 -4.69 22.32
C THR A 202 -4.40 -3.43 22.51
N PHE A 203 -4.88 -2.25 22.11
CA PHE A 203 -4.19 -0.98 22.35
C PHE A 203 -4.02 -0.72 23.84
N GLN A 204 -5.09 -0.80 24.63
CA GLN A 204 -5.04 -0.59 26.07
C GLN A 204 -4.07 -1.57 26.73
N MET A 205 -4.15 -2.85 26.37
CA MET A 205 -3.27 -3.89 26.92
C MET A 205 -1.78 -3.62 26.66
N ILE A 206 -1.43 -3.12 25.47
CA ILE A 206 -0.04 -2.91 25.08
C ILE A 206 0.49 -1.57 25.58
N THR A 207 -0.33 -0.52 25.53
CA THR A 207 0.09 0.85 25.86
C THR A 207 -0.15 1.21 27.32
N GLY A 208 -0.97 0.43 28.04
CA GLY A 208 -1.40 0.73 29.40
C GLY A 208 -2.34 1.92 29.52
N ILE A 209 -2.78 2.53 28.41
CA ILE A 209 -3.68 3.68 28.42
C ILE A 209 -5.12 3.19 28.49
N GLU A 210 -5.77 3.47 29.62
CA GLU A 210 -7.15 3.12 29.90
C GLU A 210 -8.10 4.32 29.80
N ASP A 211 -9.40 4.06 29.95
CA ASP A 211 -10.44 5.08 30.19
C ASP A 211 -10.52 6.27 29.22
N TRP A 212 -10.24 6.05 27.94
CA TRP A 212 -10.42 7.09 26.91
C TRP A 212 -11.54 6.84 25.91
N TYR A 213 -11.97 5.59 25.74
CA TYR A 213 -13.08 5.26 24.84
C TYR A 213 -13.85 4.03 25.33
N SER A 214 -15.17 4.15 25.42
CA SER A 214 -16.01 3.00 25.78
C SER A 214 -16.28 2.14 24.56
N THR A 215 -15.83 0.89 24.55
CA THR A 215 -16.18 -0.08 23.49
C THR A 215 -17.63 -0.51 23.53
N THR A 216 -18.33 -0.31 24.65
CA THR A 216 -19.72 -0.72 24.85
C THR A 216 -20.68 0.27 24.21
N VAL A 217 -20.48 1.57 24.47
CA VAL A 217 -21.29 2.64 23.86
C VAL A 217 -20.64 3.25 22.62
N CYS A 218 -19.41 2.85 22.33
CA CYS A 218 -18.65 3.27 21.15
C CYS A 218 -18.49 4.79 21.05
N LYS A 219 -18.12 5.38 22.19
CA LYS A 219 -17.98 6.82 22.38
C LYS A 219 -16.76 7.09 23.26
N VAL A 220 -16.10 8.20 22.97
CA VAL A 220 -15.11 8.82 23.87
C VAL A 220 -15.81 9.21 25.17
N TYR A 221 -15.12 9.11 26.31
CA TYR A 221 -15.68 9.55 27.59
C TYR A 221 -15.90 11.07 27.60
N ASP A 222 -16.93 11.51 28.32
CA ASP A 222 -17.43 12.89 28.25
C ASP A 222 -16.44 13.93 28.83
N ASP A 223 -15.49 13.49 29.65
CA ASP A 223 -14.44 14.31 30.26
C ASP A 223 -13.20 14.49 29.38
N ILE A 224 -13.13 13.82 28.21
CA ILE A 224 -12.03 13.96 27.26
C ILE A 224 -12.44 14.92 26.14
N PRO A 225 -11.81 16.10 26.05
CA PRO A 225 -12.00 17.01 24.92
C PRO A 225 -11.70 16.33 23.59
N THR A 226 -12.51 16.64 22.58
CA THR A 226 -12.28 16.12 21.23
C THR A 226 -12.21 17.21 20.18
N TYR A 227 -11.26 17.08 19.24
CA TYR A 227 -11.06 18.04 18.16
C TYR A 227 -10.92 17.38 16.78
N PRO A 228 -11.39 18.04 15.71
CA PRO A 228 -12.31 19.17 15.76
C PRO A 228 -13.65 18.77 16.40
N SER A 229 -14.27 19.68 17.15
CA SER A 229 -15.46 19.37 17.96
C SER A 229 -16.74 19.21 17.12
N ASP A 230 -16.77 19.81 15.93
CA ASP A 230 -17.85 19.64 14.97
C ASP A 230 -17.32 19.11 13.63
N MET A 231 -17.84 17.96 13.22
CA MET A 231 -17.51 17.34 11.93
C MET A 231 -18.79 17.03 11.17
N THR A 232 -18.99 17.75 10.08
CA THR A 232 -20.03 17.48 9.08
C THR A 232 -19.41 16.75 7.89
N GLY A 233 -19.51 15.41 7.86
CA GLY A 233 -18.94 14.58 6.79
C GLY A 233 -17.49 14.14 7.04
N LYS A 234 -16.81 13.59 6.02
CA LYS A 234 -15.45 13.05 6.14
C LYS A 234 -14.48 14.17 6.52
N PHE A 235 -13.79 14.00 7.65
CA PHE A 235 -12.79 14.96 8.10
C PHE A 235 -11.56 14.91 7.19
N GLN A 236 -11.10 16.09 6.77
CA GLN A 236 -9.85 16.27 6.06
C GLN A 236 -9.20 17.58 6.51
N VAL A 237 -7.94 17.49 6.90
CA VAL A 237 -7.03 18.61 7.08
C VAL A 237 -6.74 19.20 5.70
N ARG A 238 -7.30 20.38 5.43
CA ARG A 238 -7.19 21.09 4.15
C ARG A 238 -6.00 22.03 4.10
N SER A 239 -5.77 22.74 5.20
CA SER A 239 -4.58 23.55 5.39
C SER A 239 -3.61 22.85 6.30
N THR A 240 -2.34 22.92 5.92
CA THR A 240 -1.20 22.33 6.66
C THR A 240 -0.28 23.43 7.19
N SER A 241 -0.72 24.70 7.14
CA SER A 241 -0.04 25.78 7.86
C SER A 241 -0.08 25.50 9.36
N ALA A 242 1.00 25.84 10.08
CA ALA A 242 1.07 25.57 11.51
C ALA A 242 -0.06 26.26 12.29
N ILE A 243 -0.42 27.49 11.90
CA ILE A 243 -1.50 28.28 12.52
C ILE A 243 -2.83 27.55 12.36
N ASP A 244 -3.16 27.11 11.14
CA ASP A 244 -4.45 26.44 10.89
C ASP A 244 -4.52 25.08 11.58
N LEU A 245 -3.39 24.38 11.72
CA LEU A 245 -3.33 23.10 12.45
C LEU A 245 -3.53 23.32 13.96
N VAL A 246 -2.87 24.32 14.54
CA VAL A 246 -3.06 24.71 15.95
C VAL A 246 -4.52 25.06 16.22
N GLU A 247 -5.16 25.82 15.33
CA GLU A 247 -6.59 26.17 15.45
C GLU A 247 -7.49 24.94 15.27
N THR A 248 -7.30 24.15 14.21
CA THR A 248 -8.14 22.98 13.89
C THR A 248 -8.17 21.96 15.02
N PHE A 249 -7.02 21.73 15.64
CA PHE A 249 -6.86 20.73 16.69
C PHE A 249 -6.87 21.34 18.11
N ASN A 250 -7.01 22.65 18.22
CA ASN A 250 -6.88 23.40 19.48
C ASN A 250 -5.62 22.98 20.26
N ASP A 251 -4.46 22.96 19.59
CA ASP A 251 -3.24 22.35 20.10
C ASP A 251 -2.77 22.99 21.42
N ASP A 252 -2.93 24.32 21.53
CA ASP A 252 -2.55 25.11 22.70
C ASP A 252 -3.28 24.68 23.98
N ASN A 253 -4.47 24.07 23.83
CA ASN A 253 -5.29 23.60 24.94
C ASN A 253 -5.43 22.07 24.98
N SER A 254 -4.77 21.33 24.08
CA SER A 254 -4.89 19.87 23.96
C SER A 254 -4.06 19.09 25.00
N GLY A 255 -3.42 19.77 25.94
CA GLY A 255 -2.57 19.15 26.95
C GLY A 255 -1.31 18.51 26.38
N SER A 256 -0.70 17.65 27.20
CA SER A 256 0.56 16.99 26.88
C SER A 256 0.32 15.74 26.04
N CYS A 257 -0.69 14.94 26.38
CA CYS A 257 -0.92 13.63 25.79
C CYS A 257 -2.13 13.61 24.86
N VAL A 258 -1.87 13.64 23.56
CA VAL A 258 -2.89 13.63 22.52
C VAL A 258 -2.97 12.27 21.84
N LEU A 259 -4.18 11.73 21.72
CA LEU A 259 -4.45 10.53 20.91
C LEU A 259 -5.10 10.92 19.58
N TRP A 260 -4.51 10.52 18.45
CA TRP A 260 -5.12 10.74 17.13
C TRP A 260 -5.85 9.49 16.64
N PHE A 261 -7.17 9.57 16.57
CA PHE A 261 -8.03 8.43 16.30
C PHE A 261 -8.20 8.18 14.80
N MET A 262 -7.68 7.05 14.30
CA MET A 262 -7.80 6.61 12.90
C MET A 262 -7.22 7.58 11.86
N PRO A 263 -5.94 7.94 11.94
CA PRO A 263 -5.30 8.73 10.89
C PRO A 263 -5.14 7.86 9.64
N PHE A 264 -5.91 8.13 8.59
CA PHE A 264 -5.73 7.58 7.26
C PHE A 264 -6.46 8.44 6.23
N HIS A 265 -5.75 8.99 5.25
CA HIS A 265 -6.31 9.94 4.26
C HIS A 265 -6.95 11.18 4.90
N THR A 266 -6.36 11.64 6.00
CA THR A 266 -6.85 12.80 6.75
C THR A 266 -6.16 14.06 6.27
N ILE A 267 -4.90 13.99 5.88
CA ILE A 267 -4.16 15.13 5.34
C ILE A 267 -4.34 15.16 3.83
N SER A 268 -5.24 16.02 3.35
CA SER A 268 -5.72 16.03 1.96
C SER A 268 -4.61 16.19 0.92
N ASN A 269 -3.54 16.90 1.29
CA ASN A 269 -2.43 17.21 0.40
C ASN A 269 -1.22 16.28 0.56
N PHE A 270 -1.14 15.39 1.58
CA PHE A 270 0.06 14.59 1.83
C PHE A 270 0.46 13.74 0.61
N ARG A 271 -0.49 12.94 0.11
CA ARG A 271 -0.30 12.12 -1.10
C ARG A 271 0.07 12.97 -2.32
N SER A 272 -0.65 14.07 -2.51
CA SER A 272 -0.43 14.98 -3.63
C SER A 272 0.96 15.64 -3.54
N ALA A 273 1.44 15.91 -2.33
CA ALA A 273 2.75 16.51 -2.07
C ALA A 273 3.88 15.57 -2.50
N VAL A 274 3.76 14.28 -2.18
CA VAL A 274 4.71 13.26 -2.63
C VAL A 274 4.63 13.04 -4.14
N MET A 275 3.42 12.97 -4.69
CA MET A 275 3.20 12.50 -6.07
C MET A 275 3.33 13.59 -7.14
N ASN A 276 2.93 14.84 -6.86
CA ASN A 276 2.79 15.87 -7.89
C ASN A 276 3.53 17.16 -7.54
N HIS A 277 4.58 17.47 -8.30
CA HIS A 277 5.37 18.69 -8.13
C HIS A 277 4.64 19.97 -8.55
N LEU A 278 3.59 19.89 -9.37
CA LEU A 278 2.93 21.07 -9.94
C LEU A 278 1.88 21.69 -9.02
N LEU A 279 1.40 20.96 -8.01
CA LEU A 279 0.31 21.42 -7.14
C LEU A 279 0.79 22.21 -5.91
N HIS A 280 2.10 22.35 -5.69
CA HIS A 280 2.67 22.78 -4.41
C HIS A 280 3.65 23.95 -4.51
N LYS A 281 3.45 24.89 -5.44
CA LYS A 281 4.37 26.02 -5.61
C LYS A 281 4.44 26.98 -4.40
N ASN A 282 3.55 26.86 -3.40
CA ASN A 282 3.45 27.74 -2.23
C ASN A 282 3.27 26.98 -0.89
N ASP A 283 3.82 25.77 -0.76
CA ASP A 283 3.46 24.83 0.33
C ASP A 283 4.28 24.95 1.63
N GLY A 284 5.05 26.02 1.81
CA GLY A 284 5.81 26.25 3.05
C GLY A 284 6.83 25.15 3.41
N GLY A 285 7.24 24.31 2.44
CA GLY A 285 8.14 23.17 2.68
C GLY A 285 7.43 21.84 2.97
N ASP A 286 6.09 21.80 2.97
CA ASP A 286 5.31 20.60 3.31
C ASP A 286 5.58 19.44 2.36
N ARG A 287 5.82 19.70 1.06
CA ARG A 287 6.26 18.66 0.12
C ARG A 287 7.60 18.07 0.49
N GLN A 288 8.57 18.89 0.85
CA GLN A 288 9.88 18.39 1.20
C GLN A 288 9.79 17.54 2.48
N LEU A 289 9.04 18.03 3.48
CA LEU A 289 8.74 17.28 4.69
C LEU A 289 8.05 15.93 4.39
N ALA A 290 7.00 15.91 3.57
CA ALA A 290 6.31 14.68 3.20
C ALA A 290 7.23 13.70 2.45
N MET A 291 8.06 14.19 1.53
CA MET A 291 9.05 13.38 0.82
C MET A 291 10.09 12.79 1.78
N ASP A 292 10.59 13.58 2.73
CA ASP A 292 11.59 13.12 3.68
C ASP A 292 11.00 12.13 4.70
N ILE A 293 9.76 12.33 5.16
CA ILE A 293 9.04 11.33 5.96
C ILE A 293 8.99 9.98 5.23
N VAL A 294 8.61 9.97 3.95
CA VAL A 294 8.58 8.74 3.14
C VAL A 294 9.98 8.11 2.99
N LYS A 295 11.05 8.92 2.96
CA LYS A 295 12.44 8.43 2.92
C LYS A 295 12.92 7.88 4.26
N PHE A 296 12.45 8.38 5.40
CA PHE A 296 12.95 7.97 6.72
C PHE A 296 12.06 6.91 7.40
N VAL A 297 10.78 6.82 7.01
CA VAL A 297 9.88 5.73 7.40
C VAL A 297 10.02 4.60 6.37
N GLN A 298 11.09 3.83 6.53
CA GLN A 298 11.42 2.70 5.65
C GLN A 298 11.07 1.37 6.30
N ARG A 299 11.11 0.29 5.52
CA ARG A 299 10.98 -1.07 6.06
C ARG A 299 12.24 -1.46 6.87
N PRO A 300 12.14 -2.37 7.84
CA PRO A 300 13.25 -2.75 8.70
C PRO A 300 14.40 -3.41 7.93
N ASN A 301 15.65 -3.17 8.36
CA ASN A 301 16.85 -3.76 7.74
C ASN A 301 16.80 -5.29 7.66
N GLN A 302 16.22 -5.97 8.66
CA GLN A 302 16.04 -7.43 8.59
C GLN A 302 15.26 -7.85 7.34
N ILE A 303 14.18 -7.13 6.98
CA ILE A 303 13.39 -7.40 5.79
C ILE A 303 14.18 -7.07 4.52
N GLN A 304 14.88 -5.94 4.51
CA GLN A 304 15.72 -5.52 3.38
C GLN A 304 16.78 -6.58 3.08
N ASN A 305 17.48 -7.08 4.10
CA ASN A 305 18.53 -8.08 3.96
C ASN A 305 17.99 -9.41 3.41
N VAL A 306 16.83 -9.88 3.89
CA VAL A 306 16.22 -11.11 3.39
C VAL A 306 15.83 -10.98 1.91
N VAL A 307 15.27 -9.84 1.53
CA VAL A 307 14.88 -9.58 0.14
C VAL A 307 16.10 -9.42 -0.77
N GLN A 308 17.15 -8.74 -0.32
CA GLN A 308 18.41 -8.62 -1.05
C GLN A 308 19.02 -9.99 -1.29
N LYS A 309 19.05 -10.86 -0.27
CA LYS A 309 19.51 -12.25 -0.41
C LYS A 309 18.66 -13.02 -1.43
N PHE A 310 17.34 -12.91 -1.35
CA PHE A 310 16.43 -13.54 -2.32
C PHE A 310 16.70 -13.07 -3.75
N ILE A 311 16.87 -11.77 -3.96
CA ILE A 311 17.16 -11.18 -5.27
C ILE A 311 18.53 -11.64 -5.78
N ALA A 312 19.57 -11.63 -4.95
CA ALA A 312 20.90 -12.08 -5.31
C ALA A 312 20.88 -13.54 -5.77
N ASP A 313 20.21 -14.42 -5.01
CA ASP A 313 20.15 -15.85 -5.29
C ASP A 313 19.28 -16.18 -6.52
N LYS A 314 18.11 -15.53 -6.64
CA LYS A 314 17.12 -15.87 -7.69
C LYS A 314 17.33 -15.11 -8.98
N ALA A 315 17.67 -13.83 -8.90
CA ALA A 315 17.82 -12.98 -10.06
C ALA A 315 19.28 -12.89 -10.55
N ALA A 316 20.27 -13.15 -9.70
CA ALA A 316 21.70 -13.14 -10.05
C ALA A 316 22.12 -11.88 -10.84
N GLY A 317 21.65 -10.70 -10.39
CA GLY A 317 21.91 -9.41 -11.02
C GLY A 317 21.14 -9.14 -12.32
N LYS A 318 20.28 -10.06 -12.78
CA LYS A 318 19.42 -9.83 -13.93
C LYS A 318 18.25 -8.89 -13.56
N PRO A 319 17.74 -8.10 -14.52
CA PRO A 319 16.66 -7.17 -14.25
C PRO A 319 15.35 -7.86 -13.82
N ILE A 320 14.58 -7.16 -12.99
CA ILE A 320 13.33 -7.64 -12.39
C ILE A 320 12.17 -6.71 -12.76
N ILE A 321 11.11 -7.29 -13.32
CA ILE A 321 9.78 -6.70 -13.36
C ILE A 321 8.98 -7.27 -12.20
N SER A 322 8.55 -6.45 -11.27
CA SER A 322 7.60 -6.87 -10.24
C SER A 322 6.19 -6.42 -10.57
N VAL A 323 5.22 -7.24 -10.22
CA VAL A 323 3.79 -6.99 -10.43
C VAL A 323 3.09 -7.14 -9.10
N HIS A 324 2.27 -6.16 -8.76
CA HIS A 324 1.27 -6.33 -7.71
C HIS A 324 -0.11 -6.47 -8.33
N TRP A 325 -0.76 -7.61 -8.10
CA TRP A 325 -2.14 -7.90 -8.49
C TRP A 325 -3.05 -7.91 -7.26
N ARG A 326 -4.08 -7.05 -7.23
CA ARG A 326 -4.95 -6.87 -6.04
C ARG A 326 -6.44 -6.77 -6.37
N TYR A 327 -6.85 -7.24 -7.54
CA TYR A 327 -8.21 -7.06 -8.03
C TYR A 327 -9.14 -8.20 -7.59
N ASP A 328 -9.12 -8.57 -6.32
CA ASP A 328 -9.99 -9.65 -5.86
C ASP A 328 -11.45 -9.21 -5.75
N GLN A 329 -12.35 -10.10 -6.15
CA GLN A 329 -13.78 -9.80 -6.21
C GLN A 329 -14.41 -9.58 -4.83
N ARG A 330 -13.80 -10.11 -3.76
CA ARG A 330 -14.41 -10.16 -2.41
C ARG A 330 -14.01 -9.02 -1.50
N ASP A 331 -13.00 -8.24 -1.84
CA ASP A 331 -12.55 -7.10 -1.05
C ASP A 331 -12.42 -5.86 -1.93
N TRP A 332 -11.76 -5.96 -3.08
CA TRP A 332 -11.56 -4.81 -3.97
C TRP A 332 -12.86 -4.38 -4.66
N LEU A 333 -13.56 -5.31 -5.34
CA LEU A 333 -14.81 -4.96 -6.04
C LEU A 333 -15.95 -4.57 -5.10
N LEU A 334 -15.94 -5.02 -3.85
CA LEU A 334 -16.92 -4.55 -2.86
C LEU A 334 -16.88 -3.04 -2.63
N HIS A 335 -15.75 -2.37 -2.90
CA HIS A 335 -15.70 -0.92 -2.87
C HIS A 335 -16.48 -0.30 -4.05
N CYS A 336 -16.39 -0.92 -5.22
CA CYS A 336 -17.08 -0.49 -6.43
C CYS A 336 -18.60 -0.69 -6.34
N ASP A 337 -19.04 -1.81 -5.75
CA ASP A 337 -20.47 -2.14 -5.59
C ASP A 337 -21.20 -1.19 -4.63
N ARG A 338 -20.48 -0.43 -3.80
CA ARG A 338 -21.05 0.55 -2.88
C ARG A 338 -21.28 1.91 -3.53
N LEU A 339 -20.81 2.11 -4.76
CA LEU A 339 -21.05 3.34 -5.49
C LEU A 339 -22.44 3.28 -6.13
N PRO A 340 -23.24 4.35 -6.06
CA PRO A 340 -24.53 4.40 -6.75
C PRO A 340 -24.39 4.08 -8.25
N ASP A 341 -25.43 3.50 -8.86
CA ASP A 341 -25.44 3.18 -10.29
C ASP A 341 -24.98 4.37 -11.14
N GLY A 342 -24.01 4.12 -12.03
CA GLY A 342 -23.39 5.14 -12.89
C GLY A 342 -22.27 5.97 -12.22
N GLN A 343 -22.02 5.81 -10.91
CA GLN A 343 -20.91 6.47 -10.21
C GLN A 343 -19.68 5.58 -10.00
N ALA A 344 -19.74 4.31 -10.40
CA ALA A 344 -18.53 3.48 -10.49
C ALA A 344 -17.48 4.23 -11.31
N ASP A 345 -16.30 4.44 -10.74
CA ASP A 345 -15.25 5.15 -11.45
C ASP A 345 -14.79 4.33 -12.68
N LYS A 346 -14.07 4.98 -13.58
CA LYS A 346 -13.52 4.30 -14.78
C LYS A 346 -12.65 3.09 -14.37
N SER A 347 -11.96 3.19 -13.23
CA SER A 347 -11.10 2.15 -12.68
C SER A 347 -11.91 0.88 -12.36
N CYS A 348 -13.03 0.99 -11.64
CA CYS A 348 -13.94 -0.09 -11.27
C CYS A 348 -14.43 -0.87 -12.49
N ARG A 349 -14.88 -0.16 -13.54
CA ARG A 349 -15.32 -0.82 -14.79
C ARG A 349 -14.18 -1.56 -15.49
N ASN A 350 -13.00 -0.96 -15.56
CA ASN A 350 -11.85 -1.61 -16.18
C ASN A 350 -11.44 -2.86 -15.40
N VAL A 351 -11.49 -2.85 -14.06
CA VAL A 351 -11.22 -4.04 -13.25
C VAL A 351 -12.26 -5.12 -13.47
N ALA A 352 -13.54 -4.77 -13.43
CA ALA A 352 -14.61 -5.72 -13.68
C ALA A 352 -14.40 -6.42 -15.03
N GLN A 353 -14.08 -5.67 -16.09
CA GLN A 353 -13.76 -6.24 -17.40
C GLN A 353 -12.54 -7.16 -17.39
N MET A 354 -11.46 -6.80 -16.68
CA MET A 354 -10.28 -7.67 -16.55
C MET A 354 -10.58 -8.96 -15.78
N LEU A 355 -11.48 -8.92 -14.80
CA LEU A 355 -11.88 -10.09 -14.02
C LEU A 355 -12.88 -10.98 -14.74
N GLU A 356 -13.75 -10.39 -15.56
CA GLU A 356 -14.66 -11.10 -16.47
C GLU A 356 -13.90 -11.81 -17.60
N ASN A 357 -12.79 -11.21 -18.06
CA ASN A 357 -11.95 -11.79 -19.11
C ASN A 357 -10.46 -11.85 -18.70
N PRO A 358 -10.10 -12.78 -17.80
CA PRO A 358 -8.73 -12.88 -17.29
C PRO A 358 -7.75 -13.37 -18.37
N GLU A 359 -8.21 -14.02 -19.43
CA GLU A 359 -7.36 -14.39 -20.58
C GLU A 359 -6.89 -13.15 -21.33
N LEU A 360 -7.79 -12.20 -21.61
CA LEU A 360 -7.42 -10.96 -22.28
C LEU A 360 -6.38 -10.17 -21.46
N ALA A 361 -6.54 -10.12 -20.13
CA ALA A 361 -5.56 -9.49 -19.26
C ALA A 361 -4.19 -10.19 -19.31
N ALA A 362 -4.17 -11.52 -19.29
CA ALA A 362 -2.95 -12.31 -19.44
C ALA A 362 -2.30 -12.14 -20.83
N ASP A 363 -3.10 -12.06 -21.89
CA ASP A 363 -2.64 -11.82 -23.25
C ASP A 363 -1.97 -10.46 -23.40
N ASN A 364 -2.60 -9.41 -22.88
CA ASN A 364 -2.02 -8.06 -22.87
C ASN A 364 -0.71 -8.02 -22.09
N PHE A 365 -0.64 -8.73 -20.96
CA PHE A 365 0.59 -8.87 -20.19
C PHE A 365 1.69 -9.61 -20.96
N ARG A 366 1.33 -10.68 -21.68
CA ARG A 366 2.26 -11.40 -22.56
C ARG A 366 2.83 -10.50 -23.65
N ILE A 367 1.99 -9.66 -24.27
CA ILE A 367 2.42 -8.69 -25.29
C ILE A 367 3.41 -7.69 -24.68
N PHE A 368 3.11 -7.14 -23.51
CA PHE A 368 4.01 -6.25 -22.77
C PHE A 368 5.37 -6.92 -22.51
N LEU A 369 5.39 -8.13 -21.94
CA LEU A 369 6.63 -8.85 -21.63
C LEU A 369 7.46 -9.15 -22.88
N ARG A 370 6.82 -9.58 -23.98
CA ARG A 370 7.51 -9.78 -25.27
C ARG A 370 8.14 -8.49 -25.77
N GLY A 371 7.41 -7.39 -25.70
CA GLY A 371 7.90 -6.07 -26.10
C GLY A 371 9.14 -5.66 -25.33
N VAL A 372 9.11 -5.79 -23.99
CA VAL A 372 10.26 -5.47 -23.13
C VAL A 372 11.43 -6.41 -23.41
N ARG A 373 11.20 -7.73 -23.46
CA ARG A 373 12.24 -8.74 -23.72
C ARG A 373 12.95 -8.49 -25.05
N ASN A 374 12.19 -8.24 -26.11
CA ASN A 374 12.71 -8.01 -27.46
C ASN A 374 13.55 -6.73 -27.53
N ALA A 375 13.15 -5.69 -26.79
CA ALA A 375 13.87 -4.43 -26.76
C ALA A 375 15.18 -4.52 -25.95
N LEU A 376 15.18 -5.22 -24.82
CA LEU A 376 16.38 -5.33 -23.97
C LEU A 376 17.37 -6.38 -24.45
N LYS A 377 16.91 -7.42 -25.17
CA LYS A 377 17.74 -8.55 -25.63
C LYS A 377 18.53 -9.25 -24.51
N GLN A 378 17.99 -9.23 -23.29
CA GLN A 378 18.56 -9.92 -22.13
C GLN A 378 17.46 -10.69 -21.39
N ASP A 379 17.88 -11.67 -20.61
CA ASP A 379 16.98 -12.36 -19.69
C ASP A 379 16.56 -11.42 -18.56
N MET A 380 15.34 -11.64 -18.05
CA MET A 380 14.81 -10.91 -16.91
C MET A 380 13.89 -11.83 -16.10
N PHE A 381 13.66 -11.45 -14.86
CA PHE A 381 12.75 -12.13 -13.94
C PHE A 381 11.46 -11.35 -13.80
N VAL A 382 10.38 -12.08 -13.56
CA VAL A 382 9.08 -11.48 -13.27
C VAL A 382 8.59 -11.97 -11.91
N TYR A 383 8.45 -11.08 -10.94
CA TYR A 383 7.91 -11.39 -9.62
C TYR A 383 6.42 -11.02 -9.53
N ILE A 384 5.57 -11.95 -9.09
CA ILE A 384 4.14 -11.71 -8.88
C ILE A 384 3.83 -11.66 -7.37
N ALA A 385 3.52 -10.47 -6.87
CA ALA A 385 2.89 -10.26 -5.57
C ALA A 385 1.36 -10.26 -5.75
N ALA A 386 0.68 -11.26 -5.20
CA ALA A 386 -0.77 -11.37 -5.27
C ALA A 386 -1.33 -12.03 -4.01
N PRO A 387 -2.54 -11.63 -3.55
CA PRO A 387 -3.24 -12.34 -2.49
C PRO A 387 -3.34 -13.85 -2.76
N MET A 388 -3.28 -14.65 -1.70
CA MET A 388 -3.24 -16.12 -1.82
C MET A 388 -4.56 -16.72 -2.36
N ASP A 389 -5.66 -15.98 -2.25
CA ASP A 389 -6.98 -16.32 -2.79
C ASP A 389 -7.14 -16.00 -4.28
N GLU A 390 -6.27 -15.18 -4.86
CA GLU A 390 -6.23 -14.85 -6.30
C GLU A 390 -5.54 -15.94 -7.15
N LYS A 391 -5.81 -17.22 -6.85
CA LYS A 391 -5.11 -18.37 -7.45
C LYS A 391 -5.25 -18.42 -8.98
N ILE A 392 -6.45 -18.13 -9.49
CA ILE A 392 -6.75 -18.21 -10.93
C ILE A 392 -5.91 -17.21 -11.69
N MET A 393 -5.99 -15.93 -11.33
CA MET A 393 -5.23 -14.90 -12.04
C MET A 393 -3.73 -15.10 -11.86
N ARG A 394 -3.28 -15.44 -10.65
CA ARG A 394 -1.86 -15.73 -10.39
C ARG A 394 -1.32 -16.83 -11.31
N SER A 395 -2.08 -17.91 -11.50
CA SER A 395 -1.70 -18.99 -12.44
C SER A 395 -1.57 -18.45 -13.86
N LYS A 396 -2.56 -17.70 -14.34
CA LYS A 396 -2.56 -17.14 -15.70
C LYS A 396 -1.39 -16.19 -15.95
N LEU A 397 -1.03 -15.36 -14.96
CA LEU A 397 0.14 -14.50 -15.05
C LEU A 397 1.44 -15.32 -15.12
N ILE A 398 1.56 -16.36 -14.30
CA ILE A 398 2.71 -17.29 -14.34
C ILE A 398 2.82 -17.98 -15.71
N ASP A 399 1.71 -18.46 -16.24
CA ASP A 399 1.67 -19.13 -17.55
C ASP A 399 2.06 -18.16 -18.67
N ALA A 400 1.53 -16.92 -18.65
CA ALA A 400 1.92 -15.87 -19.58
C ALA A 400 3.43 -15.55 -19.54
N ILE A 401 4.05 -15.54 -18.35
CA ILE A 401 5.50 -15.34 -18.20
C ILE A 401 6.28 -16.50 -18.85
N ARG A 402 5.87 -17.75 -18.58
CA ARG A 402 6.51 -18.96 -19.10
C ARG A 402 6.42 -19.07 -20.61
N GLU A 403 5.28 -18.70 -21.20
CA GLU A 403 5.07 -18.68 -22.65
C GLU A 403 5.93 -17.64 -23.39
N VAL A 404 6.42 -16.63 -22.67
CA VAL A 404 7.42 -15.68 -23.18
C VAL A 404 8.84 -16.19 -22.94
N GLY A 405 9.03 -17.35 -22.31
CA GLY A 405 10.33 -17.94 -22.00
C GLY A 405 11.08 -17.18 -20.90
N LEU A 406 10.35 -16.56 -19.97
CA LEU A 406 10.91 -15.86 -18.81
C LEU A 406 10.71 -16.66 -17.52
N VAL A 407 11.46 -16.33 -16.48
CA VAL A 407 11.34 -16.96 -15.17
C VAL A 407 10.33 -16.20 -14.31
N SER A 408 9.30 -16.91 -13.84
CA SER A 408 8.30 -16.41 -12.90
C SER A 408 8.73 -16.71 -11.46
N LEU A 409 8.68 -15.71 -10.59
CA LEU A 409 8.85 -15.81 -9.15
C LEU A 409 7.57 -15.35 -8.42
N SER A 410 7.36 -15.83 -7.20
CA SER A 410 6.16 -15.55 -6.40
C SER A 410 6.43 -15.65 -4.91
N SER A 411 5.39 -15.43 -4.09
CA SER A 411 5.44 -15.65 -2.64
C SER A 411 5.94 -17.06 -2.27
N THR A 412 5.67 -18.07 -3.11
CA THR A 412 6.13 -19.46 -2.90
C THR A 412 7.65 -19.56 -2.86
N ASP A 413 8.33 -18.71 -3.64
CA ASP A 413 9.79 -18.69 -3.74
C ASP A 413 10.43 -17.86 -2.61
N LEU A 414 9.71 -16.84 -2.11
CA LEU A 414 10.18 -15.94 -1.06
C LEU A 414 9.98 -16.50 0.36
N LEU A 415 8.93 -17.29 0.59
CA LEU A 415 8.60 -17.85 1.91
C LEU A 415 9.72 -18.67 2.56
N PRO A 416 10.49 -19.52 1.84
CA PRO A 416 11.64 -20.22 2.42
C PRO A 416 12.67 -19.27 3.03
N TYR A 417 13.00 -18.18 2.34
CA TYR A 417 13.96 -17.18 2.82
C TYR A 417 13.52 -16.50 4.11
N LEU A 418 12.22 -16.23 4.25
CA LEU A 418 11.66 -15.67 5.48
C LEU A 418 11.72 -16.68 6.63
N SER A 419 11.48 -17.95 6.32
CA SER A 419 11.52 -19.03 7.31
C SER A 419 12.95 -19.25 7.82
N ASP A 420 13.92 -19.29 6.90
CA ASP A 420 15.35 -19.41 7.19
C ASP A 420 15.89 -18.21 7.98
N ALA A 421 15.32 -17.02 7.78
CA ALA A 421 15.63 -15.82 8.55
C ALA A 421 15.02 -15.80 9.96
N GLY A 422 14.38 -16.89 10.38
CA GLY A 422 13.81 -17.05 11.72
C GLY A 422 12.50 -16.29 11.92
N ILE A 423 11.81 -15.89 10.84
CA ILE A 423 10.50 -15.23 10.96
C ILE A 423 9.50 -16.22 11.56
N LYS A 424 8.87 -15.82 12.66
CA LYS A 424 7.89 -16.64 13.36
C LYS A 424 6.71 -16.95 12.45
N LYS A 425 6.23 -18.20 12.49
CA LYS A 425 5.03 -18.64 11.75
C LYS A 425 3.82 -17.73 11.99
N GLY A 426 3.68 -17.20 13.21
CA GLY A 426 2.62 -16.26 13.54
C GLY A 426 2.68 -14.97 12.72
N ASP A 427 3.86 -14.43 12.45
CA ASP A 427 4.05 -13.13 11.78
C ASP A 427 4.25 -13.26 10.26
N ILE A 428 4.32 -14.50 9.74
CA ILE A 428 4.80 -14.77 8.38
C ILE A 428 3.97 -14.09 7.29
N HIS A 429 2.66 -13.93 7.46
CA HIS A 429 1.80 -13.30 6.45
C HIS A 429 2.04 -11.79 6.35
N ASP A 430 2.17 -11.12 7.49
CA ASP A 430 2.47 -9.69 7.53
C ASP A 430 3.89 -9.39 7.07
N VAL A 431 4.85 -10.24 7.48
CA VAL A 431 6.24 -10.14 7.07
C VAL A 431 6.41 -10.46 5.59
N LEU A 432 5.71 -11.45 5.04
CA LEU A 432 5.66 -11.72 3.60
C LEU A 432 5.16 -10.50 2.84
N SER A 433 4.02 -9.93 3.24
CA SER A 433 3.47 -8.75 2.57
C SER A 433 4.44 -7.55 2.60
N THR A 434 5.18 -7.38 3.70
CA THR A 434 6.19 -6.32 3.85
C THR A 434 7.46 -6.62 3.05
N SER A 435 7.82 -7.89 2.89
CA SER A 435 8.96 -8.33 2.08
C SER A 435 8.67 -8.22 0.58
N GLU A 436 7.45 -8.55 0.15
CA GLU A 436 7.02 -8.32 -1.23
C GLU A 436 6.98 -6.84 -1.58
N GLN A 437 6.63 -5.99 -0.61
CA GLN A 437 6.74 -4.55 -0.74
C GLN A 437 8.19 -4.12 -0.99
N GLU A 438 9.12 -4.62 -0.18
CA GLU A 438 10.55 -4.32 -0.36
C GLU A 438 11.09 -4.85 -1.70
N LEU A 439 10.71 -6.05 -2.12
CA LEU A 439 11.10 -6.61 -3.42
C LEU A 439 10.58 -5.73 -4.56
N CYS A 440 9.33 -5.30 -4.49
CA CYS A 440 8.74 -4.40 -5.48
C CYS A 440 9.33 -2.98 -5.43
N PHE A 441 9.89 -2.55 -4.30
CA PHE A 441 10.68 -1.32 -4.22
C PHE A 441 12.07 -1.50 -4.85
N GLN A 442 12.70 -2.66 -4.68
CA GLN A 442 14.02 -2.96 -5.23
C GLN A 442 14.00 -3.27 -6.74
N SER A 443 12.89 -3.76 -7.30
CA SER A 443 12.76 -4.06 -8.73
C SER A 443 13.00 -2.86 -9.64
N ASP A 444 13.46 -3.12 -10.86
CA ASP A 444 13.70 -2.09 -11.88
C ASP A 444 12.39 -1.48 -12.38
N VAL A 445 11.40 -2.35 -12.63
CA VAL A 445 10.05 -1.96 -13.07
C VAL A 445 9.03 -2.53 -12.11
N PHE A 446 8.16 -1.67 -11.61
CA PHE A 446 7.03 -2.06 -10.76
C PHE A 446 5.70 -1.75 -11.45
N LEU A 447 4.92 -2.79 -11.75
CA LEU A 447 3.55 -2.69 -12.21
C LEU A 447 2.61 -2.68 -11.01
N TYR A 448 2.08 -1.51 -10.66
CA TYR A 448 1.29 -1.34 -9.45
C TYR A 448 -0.21 -1.44 -9.73
N SER A 449 -0.97 -2.03 -8.81
CA SER A 449 -2.45 -2.00 -8.87
C SER A 449 -2.96 -0.63 -8.43
N GLN A 450 -3.76 0.03 -9.26
CA GLN A 450 -4.39 1.32 -8.91
C GLN A 450 -5.30 1.16 -7.70
N ILE A 451 -5.54 2.28 -7.02
CA ILE A 451 -6.31 2.45 -5.77
C ILE A 451 -5.95 1.54 -4.59
N SER A 452 -4.96 0.65 -4.73
CA SER A 452 -4.48 -0.19 -3.64
C SER A 452 -3.49 0.58 -2.76
N THR A 453 -3.81 0.75 -1.48
CA THR A 453 -2.89 1.37 -0.51
C THR A 453 -1.56 0.62 -0.42
N TRP A 454 -1.56 -0.72 -0.58
CA TRP A 454 -0.34 -1.53 -0.64
C TRP A 454 0.57 -1.06 -1.77
N SER A 455 0.01 -0.85 -2.97
CA SER A 455 0.75 -0.30 -4.11
C SER A 455 1.24 1.11 -3.83
N PHE A 456 0.37 1.97 -3.30
CA PHE A 456 0.67 3.40 -3.17
C PHE A 456 1.77 3.69 -2.16
N ASN A 457 1.85 2.92 -1.06
CA ASN A 457 2.99 2.99 -0.14
C ASN A 457 4.33 2.83 -0.87
N LEU A 458 4.40 1.94 -1.86
CA LEU A 458 5.59 1.74 -2.69
C LEU A 458 5.77 2.82 -3.75
N VAL A 459 4.68 3.24 -4.39
CA VAL A 459 4.75 4.29 -5.42
C VAL A 459 5.32 5.58 -4.82
N TYR A 460 4.91 5.95 -3.59
CA TYR A 460 5.49 7.08 -2.86
C TYR A 460 6.99 6.92 -2.67
N GLN A 461 7.42 5.77 -2.15
CA GLN A 461 8.82 5.52 -1.87
C GLN A 461 9.69 5.44 -3.13
N ARG A 462 9.20 4.77 -4.18
CA ARG A 462 9.87 4.72 -5.47
C ARG A 462 10.01 6.13 -6.03
N ARG A 463 8.95 6.94 -5.97
CA ARG A 463 8.96 8.34 -6.44
C ARG A 463 10.02 9.19 -5.72
N VAL A 464 10.12 9.12 -4.40
CA VAL A 464 11.13 9.90 -3.65
C VAL A 464 12.57 9.40 -3.87
N ASN A 465 12.72 8.15 -4.34
CA ASN A 465 14.00 7.54 -4.71
C ASN A 465 14.24 7.56 -6.24
N ASN A 466 13.51 8.39 -7.00
CA ASN A 466 13.62 8.49 -8.46
C ASN A 466 13.44 7.17 -9.23
N LYS A 467 12.78 6.18 -8.61
CA LYS A 467 12.35 4.94 -9.24
C LYS A 467 10.96 5.12 -9.84
N ASN A 468 10.78 4.56 -11.03
CA ASN A 468 9.52 4.66 -11.75
C ASN A 468 8.60 3.48 -11.42
N SER A 469 7.30 3.73 -11.51
CA SER A 469 6.24 2.74 -11.38
C SER A 469 5.27 2.92 -12.55
N ILE A 470 4.68 1.84 -13.02
CA ILE A 470 3.75 1.84 -14.16
C ILE A 470 2.40 1.38 -13.64
N ASP A 471 1.35 2.12 -13.98
CA ASP A 471 -0.01 1.71 -13.66
C ASP A 471 -0.33 0.43 -14.42
N ASN A 472 -0.65 -0.64 -13.69
CA ASN A 472 -0.82 -1.93 -14.31
C ASN A 472 -2.06 -2.00 -15.23
N PHE A 473 -3.00 -1.03 -15.15
CA PHE A 473 -4.10 -0.90 -16.11
C PHE A 473 -3.63 -0.63 -17.54
N TYR A 474 -2.53 0.10 -17.70
CA TYR A 474 -1.96 0.35 -19.04
C TYR A 474 -1.48 -0.94 -19.70
N VAL A 475 -1.17 -1.94 -18.89
CA VAL A 475 -0.77 -3.27 -19.32
C VAL A 475 -2.00 -4.17 -19.42
N PHE A 476 -2.59 -4.56 -18.28
CA PHE A 476 -3.64 -5.57 -18.22
C PHE A 476 -4.94 -5.16 -18.93
N GLY A 477 -5.32 -3.88 -18.83
CA GLY A 477 -6.52 -3.34 -19.47
C GLY A 477 -6.36 -3.07 -20.98
N GLY A 478 -5.18 -3.31 -21.56
CA GLY A 478 -4.94 -3.13 -23.00
C GLY A 478 -4.85 -1.67 -23.47
N GLN A 479 -5.11 -0.69 -22.58
CA GLN A 479 -5.33 0.71 -22.96
C GLN A 479 -4.07 1.39 -23.54
N ALA A 480 -2.87 0.97 -23.11
CA ALA A 480 -1.62 1.63 -23.48
C ALA A 480 -0.41 0.69 -23.42
N VAL A 481 -0.58 -0.59 -23.81
CA VAL A 481 0.46 -1.64 -23.67
C VAL A 481 1.78 -1.23 -24.32
N ALA A 482 1.72 -0.61 -25.50
CA ALA A 482 2.91 -0.12 -26.20
C ALA A 482 3.64 1.00 -25.42
N ALA A 483 2.89 1.95 -24.85
CA ALA A 483 3.47 3.04 -24.06
C ALA A 483 4.07 2.52 -22.74
N ALA A 484 3.38 1.60 -22.07
CA ALA A 484 3.89 0.93 -20.87
C ALA A 484 5.18 0.14 -21.18
N THR A 485 5.22 -0.57 -22.31
CA THR A 485 6.41 -1.28 -22.79
C THR A 485 7.58 -0.33 -22.99
N HIS A 486 7.35 0.78 -23.72
CA HIS A 486 8.37 1.79 -23.93
C HIS A 486 8.88 2.38 -22.60
N GLN A 487 7.97 2.74 -21.68
CA GLN A 487 8.34 3.25 -20.37
C GLN A 487 9.18 2.25 -19.56
N ALA A 488 8.81 0.96 -19.58
CA ALA A 488 9.58 -0.09 -18.92
C ALA A 488 11.00 -0.18 -19.50
N VAL A 489 11.14 -0.19 -20.82
CA VAL A 489 12.44 -0.22 -21.51
C VAL A 489 13.31 0.99 -21.14
N GLU A 490 12.74 2.18 -21.09
CA GLU A 490 13.46 3.39 -20.69
C GLU A 490 13.94 3.35 -19.23
N ASN A 491 13.20 2.66 -18.34
CA ASN A 491 13.65 2.48 -16.97
C ASN A 491 14.87 1.57 -16.88
N PHE A 492 14.89 0.47 -17.64
CA PHE A 492 16.04 -0.43 -17.67
C PHE A 492 17.31 0.21 -18.26
N LYS A 493 17.18 1.20 -19.14
CA LYS A 493 18.35 1.92 -19.69
C LYS A 493 19.00 2.90 -18.71
N ARG A 494 18.30 3.26 -17.63
CA ARG A 494 18.82 4.20 -16.60
C ARG A 494 19.58 3.50 -15.48
N VAL A 495 19.34 2.20 -15.31
CA VAL A 495 20.08 1.30 -14.43
C VAL A 495 21.29 0.82 -15.19
#